data_AF-A0A0W0YX93-F1
#
_entry.id   AF-A0A0W0YX93-F1
#
_cell.length_a   1.000
_cell.length_b   1.000
_cell.length_c   1.000
_cell.angle_alpha   90.00
_cell.angle_beta   90.00
_cell.angle_gamma   90.00
#
_symmetry.space_group_name_H-M   'P 1'
#
loop_
_entity.id
_entity.type
_entity.pdbx_description
1 polymer ?
#
loop_
_entity_poly.entity_id
_entity_poly.type
_entity_poly.pdbx_seq_one_letter_code
_entity_poly.pdbx_strand_id
1 'polypeptide(L)'
;MNVGELKEALKPLTESLIQSDCPNGVMDLTELQIALRNEENNSELPENLVRNLQQLIKDFWQAATQTLPPQTWETSELAQPWLALAKALSLPPDYHHQICYAELASRFDPENKLPFSLQDFMSLLISTGRATGYKNALDDENYPLEKIRDLKDKLRLQTSITGLSVLFYLSHHFITETQSDLLPCLSHYRSKTTDEERRSEKAILHFLSTETLQRLSWFEDVKDFIEGREMLNNPHIRALAPVLPSGKIALLRALDARIWHYSVKGQYLLDPSKDALLSVTVEALNQHFSWQTTKVSKALDSDSSITRKTFDTLALFIEQTGAQVTLFPLKDKTLFFRALKVFCLQQYDELRASEGNRHSLFGFSSETKRAATRKKIWQLLTQQPDPMSFLQILAGKQGRLGEIENKIRQLETSSTMTI
;
A
#
# COMPACT_ATOMS: atom_id res chain seq x y z
N MET A 1 30.61 6.66 -32.58
CA MET A 1 31.42 7.53 -31.71
C MET A 1 32.89 7.23 -31.96
N ASN A 2 33.74 8.24 -32.13
CA ASN A 2 35.20 8.10 -32.23
C ASN A 2 35.89 8.37 -30.87
N VAL A 3 37.19 8.14 -30.79
CA VAL A 3 37.98 8.36 -29.56
C VAL A 3 37.92 9.81 -29.08
N GLY A 4 37.94 10.80 -29.99
CA GLY A 4 37.87 12.21 -29.63
C GLY A 4 36.54 12.59 -28.97
N GLU A 5 35.43 12.12 -29.52
CA GLU A 5 34.08 12.30 -28.98
C GLU A 5 33.94 11.64 -27.60
N LEU A 6 34.53 10.46 -27.40
CA LEU A 6 34.55 9.79 -26.10
C LEU A 6 35.32 10.62 -25.06
N LYS A 7 36.51 11.13 -25.41
CA LYS A 7 37.31 11.98 -24.50
C LYS A 7 36.51 13.19 -24.01
N GLU A 8 35.75 13.84 -24.89
CA GLU A 8 34.87 14.94 -24.51
C GLU A 8 33.70 14.49 -23.63
N ALA A 9 33.07 13.35 -23.94
CA ALA A 9 31.97 12.80 -23.14
C ALA A 9 32.40 12.37 -21.71
N LEU A 10 33.68 12.01 -21.51
CA LEU A 10 34.21 11.61 -20.21
C LEU A 10 34.52 12.78 -19.27
N LYS A 11 34.75 14.00 -19.79
CA LYS A 11 35.07 15.19 -18.95
C LYS A 11 34.02 15.48 -17.85
N PRO A 12 32.72 15.65 -18.18
CA PRO A 12 31.72 15.93 -17.15
C PRO A 12 31.56 14.77 -16.16
N LEU A 13 31.81 13.53 -16.60
CA LEU A 13 31.77 12.36 -15.74
C LEU A 13 32.92 12.36 -14.72
N THR A 14 34.14 12.67 -15.15
CA THR A 14 35.30 12.79 -14.26
C THR A 14 35.10 13.91 -13.23
N GLU A 15 34.62 15.07 -13.66
CA GLU A 15 34.33 16.18 -12.74
C GLU A 15 33.31 15.79 -11.68
N SER A 16 32.21 15.14 -12.08
CA SER A 16 31.19 14.66 -11.16
C SER A 16 31.74 13.65 -10.15
N LEU A 17 32.51 12.66 -10.59
CA LEU A 17 33.04 11.62 -9.69
C LEU A 17 34.08 12.13 -8.70
N ILE A 18 34.89 13.12 -9.09
CA ILE A 18 35.81 13.82 -8.17
C ILE A 18 35.01 14.55 -7.09
N GLN A 19 33.92 15.23 -7.44
CA GLN A 19 33.08 15.94 -6.49
C GLN A 19 32.30 15.00 -5.56
N SER A 20 32.07 13.77 -5.99
CA SER A 20 31.21 12.78 -5.31
C SER A 20 31.97 11.81 -4.42
N ASP A 21 33.29 11.97 -4.31
CA ASP A 21 34.20 11.15 -3.49
C ASP A 21 34.01 9.64 -3.75
N CYS A 22 33.96 9.24 -5.04
CA CYS A 22 33.83 7.85 -5.47
C CYS A 22 35.19 7.29 -5.94
N PRO A 23 36.07 6.83 -5.03
CA PRO A 23 37.48 6.56 -5.35
C PRO A 23 37.69 5.47 -6.39
N ASN A 24 36.87 4.41 -6.39
CA ASN A 24 36.97 3.33 -7.37
C ASN A 24 36.58 3.78 -8.78
N GLY A 25 35.47 4.53 -8.91
CA GLY A 25 35.03 5.06 -10.20
C GLY A 25 36.00 6.08 -10.79
N VAL A 26 36.64 6.91 -9.95
CA VAL A 26 37.69 7.83 -10.38
C VAL A 26 38.93 7.07 -10.89
N MET A 27 39.33 6.00 -10.20
CA MET A 27 40.49 5.19 -10.59
C MET A 27 40.27 4.51 -11.95
N ASP A 28 39.14 3.83 -12.14
CA ASP A 28 38.80 3.14 -13.39
C ASP A 28 38.69 4.11 -14.58
N LEU A 29 38.13 5.30 -14.35
CA LEU A 29 38.08 6.36 -15.38
C LEU A 29 39.45 6.95 -15.70
N THR A 30 40.31 7.09 -14.70
CA THR A 30 41.67 7.57 -14.90
C THR A 30 42.47 6.58 -15.75
N GLU A 31 42.34 5.27 -15.48
CA GLU A 31 42.96 4.22 -16.29
C GLU A 31 42.44 4.25 -17.74
N LEU A 32 41.13 4.42 -17.94
CA LEU A 32 40.52 4.59 -19.26
C LEU A 32 41.05 5.83 -20.00
N GLN A 33 41.19 6.96 -19.32
CA GLN A 33 41.75 8.19 -19.90
C GLN A 33 43.23 8.03 -20.27
N ILE A 34 44.00 7.31 -19.46
CA ILE A 34 45.40 6.99 -19.76
C ILE A 34 45.49 6.11 -21.01
N ALA A 35 44.66 5.07 -21.10
CA ALA A 35 44.60 4.19 -22.27
C ALA A 35 44.22 4.97 -23.55
N LEU A 36 43.34 5.96 -23.45
CA LEU A 36 42.91 6.80 -24.57
C LEU A 36 43.90 7.89 -24.97
N ARG A 37 44.91 8.19 -24.14
CA ARG A 37 45.79 9.35 -24.32
C ARG A 37 46.59 9.29 -25.62
N ASN A 38 47.00 8.09 -26.02
CA ASN A 38 47.83 7.86 -27.20
C ASN A 38 47.02 7.44 -28.44
N GLU A 39 45.71 7.27 -28.29
CA GLU A 39 44.81 6.91 -29.39
C GLU A 39 44.45 8.14 -30.23
N GLU A 40 44.47 7.97 -31.56
CA GLU A 40 44.11 9.03 -32.51
C GLU A 40 42.65 9.43 -32.35
N ASN A 41 42.35 10.73 -32.32
CA ASN A 41 40.97 11.19 -32.04
C ASN A 41 39.93 10.72 -33.08
N ASN A 42 40.35 10.45 -34.31
CA ASN A 42 39.46 10.01 -35.39
C ASN A 42 39.32 8.49 -35.48
N SER A 43 40.03 7.72 -34.63
CA SER A 43 39.92 6.26 -34.66
C SER A 43 38.58 5.78 -34.11
N GLU A 44 38.10 4.65 -34.64
CA GLU A 44 36.94 3.96 -34.10
C GLU A 44 37.25 3.42 -32.69
N LEU A 45 36.22 3.37 -31.85
CA LEU A 45 36.36 2.85 -30.50
C LEU A 45 36.57 1.33 -30.53
N PRO A 46 37.66 0.83 -29.90
CA PRO A 46 37.86 -0.61 -29.76
C PRO A 46 36.68 -1.28 -29.02
N GLU A 47 36.24 -2.45 -29.49
CA GLU A 47 35.08 -3.14 -28.88
C GLU A 47 35.28 -3.46 -27.39
N ASN A 48 36.50 -3.82 -26.99
CA ASN A 48 36.85 -4.08 -25.59
C ASN A 48 36.67 -2.84 -24.71
N LEU A 49 37.01 -1.66 -25.22
CA LEU A 49 36.83 -0.39 -24.52
C LEU A 49 35.32 -0.10 -24.33
N VAL A 50 34.51 -0.32 -25.36
CA VAL A 50 33.05 -0.15 -25.28
C VAL A 50 32.46 -1.09 -24.22
N ARG A 51 32.90 -2.36 -24.18
CA ARG A 51 32.45 -3.33 -23.15
C ARG A 51 32.87 -2.90 -21.74
N ASN A 52 34.08 -2.39 -21.56
CA ASN A 52 34.54 -1.89 -20.26
C ASN A 52 33.70 -0.69 -19.79
N LEU A 53 33.37 0.25 -20.68
CA LEU A 53 32.51 1.38 -20.37
C LEU A 53 31.08 0.95 -20.03
N GLN A 54 30.53 -0.03 -20.75
CA GLN A 54 29.22 -0.61 -20.43
C GLN A 54 29.18 -1.27 -19.04
N GLN A 55 30.28 -1.93 -18.65
CA GLN A 55 30.42 -2.51 -17.32
C GLN A 55 30.55 -1.43 -16.25
N LEU A 56 31.35 -0.38 -16.47
CA LEU A 56 31.46 0.76 -15.57
C LEU A 56 30.11 1.46 -15.33
N ILE A 57 29.33 1.68 -16.39
CA ILE A 57 27.97 2.24 -16.29
C ILE A 57 27.06 1.32 -15.46
N LYS A 58 27.16 0.00 -15.66
CA LYS A 58 26.37 -0.98 -14.91
C LYS A 58 26.73 -0.96 -13.43
N ASP A 59 28.01 -0.91 -13.09
CA ASP A 59 28.50 -0.88 -11.70
C ASP A 59 28.08 0.42 -11.00
N PHE A 60 28.11 1.55 -11.72
CA PHE A 60 27.52 2.79 -11.24
C PHE A 60 26.05 2.62 -10.87
N TRP A 61 25.20 2.08 -11.76
CA TRP A 61 23.78 1.91 -11.46
C TRP A 61 23.51 0.95 -10.31
N GLN A 62 24.34 -0.09 -10.14
CA GLN A 62 24.26 -0.96 -8.96
C GLN A 62 24.53 -0.21 -7.66
N ALA A 63 25.51 0.69 -7.64
CA ALA A 63 25.81 1.53 -6.47
C ALA A 63 24.77 2.65 -6.27
N ALA A 64 24.40 3.36 -7.34
CA ALA A 64 23.50 4.49 -7.32
C ALA A 64 22.11 4.09 -6.84
N THR A 65 21.63 2.92 -7.25
CA THR A 65 20.32 2.42 -6.79
C THR A 65 20.29 2.19 -5.28
N GLN A 66 21.43 1.85 -4.65
CA GLN A 66 21.56 1.66 -3.19
C GLN A 66 21.66 2.97 -2.41
N THR A 67 22.20 4.03 -3.01
CA THR A 67 22.52 5.29 -2.31
C THR A 67 21.55 6.43 -2.58
N LEU A 68 20.92 6.45 -3.76
CA LEU A 68 19.99 7.49 -4.18
C LEU A 68 18.53 7.06 -4.03
N PRO A 69 17.62 7.99 -3.67
CA PRO A 69 16.19 7.77 -3.76
C PRO A 69 15.73 7.44 -5.20
N PRO A 70 14.81 6.49 -5.40
CA PRO A 70 14.37 6.12 -6.76
C PRO A 70 13.83 7.26 -7.62
N GLN A 71 13.21 8.26 -7.00
CA GLN A 71 12.61 9.39 -7.70
C GLN A 71 13.67 10.34 -8.30
N THR A 72 14.92 10.26 -7.84
CA THR A 72 16.01 11.15 -8.28
C THR A 72 17.05 10.45 -9.15
N TRP A 73 16.91 9.15 -9.41
CA TRP A 73 17.88 8.38 -10.20
C TRP A 73 18.17 8.98 -11.58
N GLU A 74 17.17 9.54 -12.26
CA GLU A 74 17.40 10.20 -13.55
C GLU A 74 17.75 11.67 -13.44
N THR A 75 17.38 12.37 -12.36
CA THR A 75 17.57 13.83 -12.25
C THR A 75 18.75 14.25 -11.38
N SER A 76 19.37 13.30 -10.69
CA SER A 76 20.51 13.54 -9.81
C SER A 76 21.72 14.03 -10.60
N GLU A 77 22.41 15.04 -10.07
CA GLU A 77 23.70 15.53 -10.59
C GLU A 77 24.74 14.42 -10.69
N LEU A 78 24.61 13.37 -9.85
CA LEU A 78 25.47 12.20 -9.89
C LEU A 78 25.19 11.29 -11.09
N ALA A 79 23.94 11.19 -11.54
CA ALA A 79 23.52 10.20 -12.55
C ALA A 79 23.46 10.79 -13.96
N GLN A 80 23.20 12.08 -14.08
CA GLN A 80 23.14 12.79 -15.36
C GLN A 80 24.38 12.59 -16.25
N PRO A 81 25.63 12.70 -15.74
CA PRO A 81 26.82 12.43 -16.54
C PRO A 81 26.89 11.00 -17.08
N TRP A 82 26.42 10.02 -16.32
CA TRP A 82 26.38 8.61 -16.74
C TRP A 82 25.32 8.36 -17.81
N LEU A 83 24.16 8.99 -17.70
CA LEU A 83 23.12 8.95 -18.73
C LEU A 83 23.60 9.60 -20.03
N ALA A 84 24.31 10.73 -19.93
CA ALA A 84 24.91 11.41 -21.07
C ALA A 84 25.98 10.53 -21.76
N LEU A 85 26.84 9.86 -20.99
CA LEU A 85 27.82 8.90 -21.52
C LEU A 85 27.14 7.71 -22.21
N ALA A 86 26.13 7.12 -21.59
CA ALA A 86 25.38 6.00 -22.18
C ALA A 86 24.74 6.39 -23.52
N LYS A 87 24.19 7.61 -23.61
CA LYS A 87 23.66 8.17 -24.86
C LYS A 87 24.75 8.39 -25.90
N ALA A 88 25.91 8.92 -25.52
CA ALA A 88 27.04 9.10 -26.43
C ALA A 88 27.56 7.77 -27.00
N LEU A 89 27.56 6.71 -26.17
CA LEU A 89 27.86 5.34 -26.58
C LEU A 89 26.76 4.68 -27.43
N SER A 90 25.67 5.39 -27.72
CA SER A 90 24.51 4.86 -28.46
C SER A 90 23.90 3.61 -27.79
N LEU A 91 23.97 3.53 -26.46
CA LEU A 91 23.25 2.51 -25.71
C LEU A 91 21.74 2.78 -25.77
N PRO A 92 20.89 1.75 -25.62
CA PRO A 92 19.45 1.94 -25.50
C PRO A 92 19.11 2.96 -24.41
N PRO A 93 18.11 3.85 -24.63
CA PRO A 93 17.73 4.86 -23.63
C PRO A 93 17.40 4.27 -22.25
N ASP A 94 16.86 3.04 -22.25
CA ASP A 94 16.46 2.28 -21.07
C ASP A 94 17.51 1.25 -20.62
N TYR A 95 18.78 1.38 -21.02
CA TYR A 95 19.84 0.41 -20.71
C TYR A 95 19.95 0.07 -19.20
N HIS A 96 19.78 1.08 -18.35
CA HIS A 96 19.89 0.94 -16.89
C HIS A 96 18.60 0.44 -16.21
N HIS A 97 17.46 0.44 -16.93
CA HIS A 97 16.15 0.15 -16.37
C HIS A 97 16.07 -1.23 -15.71
N GLN A 98 16.73 -2.25 -16.28
CA GLN A 98 16.71 -3.59 -15.71
C GLN A 98 17.35 -3.65 -14.32
N ILE A 99 18.42 -2.89 -14.09
CA ILE A 99 19.13 -2.82 -12.79
C ILE A 99 18.23 -2.09 -11.78
N CYS A 100 17.71 -0.93 -12.18
CA CYS A 100 16.80 -0.13 -11.38
C CYS A 100 15.53 -0.88 -10.99
N TYR A 101 14.91 -1.61 -11.94
CA TYR A 101 13.72 -2.40 -11.68
C TYR A 101 13.99 -3.56 -10.71
N ALA A 102 15.11 -4.26 -10.86
CA ALA A 102 15.48 -5.36 -9.97
C ALA A 102 15.65 -4.88 -8.52
N GLU A 103 16.31 -3.73 -8.31
CA GLU A 103 16.45 -3.13 -6.98
C GLU A 103 15.11 -2.62 -6.42
N LEU A 104 14.24 -2.06 -7.27
CA LEU A 104 12.91 -1.67 -6.81
C LEU A 104 12.05 -2.88 -6.42
N ALA A 105 12.13 -3.96 -7.20
CA ALA A 105 11.39 -5.19 -6.92
C ALA A 105 11.86 -5.84 -5.62
N SER A 106 13.17 -5.82 -5.33
CA SER A 106 13.72 -6.33 -4.07
C SER A 106 13.26 -5.49 -2.87
N ARG A 107 13.18 -4.16 -3.02
CA ARG A 107 12.65 -3.25 -1.98
C ARG A 107 11.16 -3.35 -1.78
N PHE A 108 10.41 -3.70 -2.83
CA PHE A 108 8.95 -3.77 -2.78
C PHE A 108 8.48 -4.91 -1.87
N ASP A 109 9.13 -6.07 -1.90
CA ASP A 109 8.80 -7.18 -1.02
C ASP A 109 10.06 -7.93 -0.56
N PRO A 110 10.87 -7.33 0.33
CA PRO A 110 12.19 -7.85 0.68
C PRO A 110 12.14 -9.22 1.37
N GLU A 111 11.03 -9.53 2.03
CA GLU A 111 10.84 -10.77 2.79
C GLU A 111 9.87 -11.74 2.11
N ASN A 112 9.42 -11.42 0.89
CA ASN A 112 8.41 -12.18 0.14
C ASN A 112 7.17 -12.49 0.99
N LYS A 113 6.68 -11.47 1.71
CA LYS A 113 5.55 -11.57 2.65
C LYS A 113 4.23 -11.26 1.97
N LEU A 114 4.22 -10.66 0.78
CA LEU A 114 2.98 -10.42 0.05
C LEU A 114 2.35 -11.76 -0.34
N PRO A 115 1.01 -11.88 -0.23
CA PRO A 115 0.34 -13.12 -0.58
C PRO A 115 0.17 -13.28 -2.11
N PHE A 116 0.73 -12.36 -2.89
CA PHE A 116 0.78 -12.39 -4.36
C PHE A 116 2.12 -11.87 -4.86
N SER A 117 2.51 -12.24 -6.09
CA SER A 117 3.75 -11.76 -6.68
C SER A 117 3.60 -10.34 -7.24
N LEU A 118 4.66 -9.53 -7.13
CA LEU A 118 4.72 -8.22 -7.79
C LEU A 118 4.45 -8.33 -9.30
N GLN A 119 4.93 -9.40 -9.93
CA GLN A 119 4.72 -9.65 -11.36
C GLN A 119 3.24 -9.79 -11.72
N ASP A 120 2.45 -10.47 -10.88
CA ASP A 120 1.00 -10.63 -11.11
C ASP A 120 0.27 -9.29 -10.95
N PHE A 121 0.63 -8.50 -9.93
CA PHE A 121 0.10 -7.16 -9.74
C PHE A 121 0.41 -6.24 -10.94
N MET A 122 1.67 -6.20 -11.38
CA MET A 122 2.09 -5.39 -12.52
C MET A 122 1.43 -5.86 -13.82
N SER A 123 1.27 -7.17 -14.01
CA SER A 123 0.58 -7.72 -15.18
C SER A 123 -0.90 -7.30 -15.21
N LEU A 124 -1.57 -7.29 -14.05
CA LEU A 124 -2.93 -6.78 -13.95
C LEU A 124 -2.98 -5.27 -14.24
N LEU A 125 -2.06 -4.47 -13.70
CA LEU A 125 -1.97 -3.03 -13.96
C LEU A 125 -1.82 -2.73 -15.46
N ILE A 126 -0.89 -3.41 -16.13
CA ILE A 126 -0.66 -3.27 -17.58
C ILE A 126 -1.91 -3.65 -18.38
N SER A 127 -2.52 -4.80 -18.05
CA SER A 127 -3.72 -5.27 -18.76
C SER A 127 -4.90 -4.32 -18.56
N THR A 128 -5.05 -3.74 -17.38
CA THR A 128 -6.08 -2.76 -17.05
C THR A 128 -5.86 -1.44 -17.80
N GLY A 129 -4.61 -0.98 -17.89
CA GLY A 129 -4.24 0.17 -18.72
C GLY A 129 -4.58 -0.03 -20.20
N ARG A 130 -4.26 -1.21 -20.74
CA ARG A 130 -4.59 -1.58 -22.13
C ARG A 130 -6.10 -1.64 -22.38
N ALA A 131 -6.86 -2.25 -21.48
CA ALA A 131 -8.32 -2.33 -21.59
C ALA A 131 -8.94 -0.92 -21.62
N THR A 132 -8.46 -0.05 -20.73
CA THR A 132 -8.93 1.33 -20.56
C THR A 132 -8.56 2.22 -21.74
N GLY A 133 -7.42 1.95 -22.36
CA GLY A 133 -6.81 2.82 -23.36
C GLY A 133 -5.77 3.72 -22.70
N TYR A 134 -4.74 4.04 -23.49
CA TYR A 134 -3.59 4.78 -22.98
C TYR A 134 -3.89 6.28 -22.82
N LYS A 135 -3.27 6.88 -21.80
CA LYS A 135 -3.24 8.32 -21.55
C LYS A 135 -2.33 9.01 -22.57
N ASN A 136 -2.88 9.93 -23.35
CA ASN A 136 -2.11 10.80 -24.23
C ASN A 136 -1.42 11.91 -23.44
N ALA A 137 -0.47 12.62 -24.07
CA ALA A 137 0.26 13.72 -23.42
C ALA A 137 -0.65 14.91 -23.09
N LEU A 138 -1.70 15.06 -23.90
CA LEU A 138 -2.66 16.15 -23.86
C LEU A 138 -3.94 15.77 -23.11
N ASP A 139 -4.06 14.53 -22.64
CA ASP A 139 -5.23 14.10 -21.87
C ASP A 139 -5.20 14.76 -20.48
N ASP A 140 -6.37 15.22 -20.02
CA ASP A 140 -6.55 15.91 -18.74
C ASP A 140 -6.14 15.05 -17.52
N GLU A 141 -6.08 15.68 -16.34
CA GLU A 141 -5.74 15.02 -15.08
C GLU A 141 -6.77 13.96 -14.64
N ASN A 142 -7.96 13.94 -15.25
CA ASN A 142 -9.08 13.06 -14.90
C ASN A 142 -8.95 11.60 -15.38
N TYR A 143 -7.83 11.20 -15.96
CA TYR A 143 -7.57 9.79 -16.29
C TYR A 143 -7.58 8.91 -15.02
N PRO A 144 -8.18 7.69 -15.03
CA PRO A 144 -8.76 6.97 -16.15
C PRO A 144 -10.25 7.25 -16.42
N LEU A 145 -10.92 8.10 -15.62
CA LEU A 145 -12.38 8.25 -15.63
C LEU A 145 -12.95 8.69 -16.98
N GLU A 146 -12.31 9.64 -17.65
CA GLU A 146 -12.75 10.13 -18.95
C GLU A 146 -12.67 9.06 -20.03
N LYS A 147 -11.55 8.31 -20.09
CA LYS A 147 -11.42 7.19 -21.03
C LYS A 147 -12.51 6.15 -20.81
N ILE A 148 -12.79 5.81 -19.55
CA ILE A 148 -13.85 4.85 -19.20
C ILE A 148 -15.22 5.34 -19.67
N ARG A 149 -15.52 6.64 -19.49
CA ARG A 149 -16.77 7.24 -19.96
C ARG A 149 -16.93 7.13 -21.47
N ASP A 150 -15.83 7.23 -22.22
CA ASP A 150 -15.82 7.18 -23.68
C ASP A 150 -15.79 5.74 -24.25
N LEU A 151 -15.60 4.71 -23.42
CA LEU A 151 -15.61 3.31 -23.86
C LEU A 151 -17.02 2.87 -24.27
N LYS A 152 -17.20 2.64 -25.57
CA LYS A 152 -18.44 2.09 -26.14
C LYS A 152 -18.49 0.56 -26.13
N ASP A 153 -17.33 -0.10 -26.07
CA ASP A 153 -17.23 -1.55 -26.02
C ASP A 153 -17.52 -2.04 -24.59
N LYS A 154 -18.65 -2.72 -24.42
CA LYS A 154 -19.10 -3.24 -23.13
C LYS A 154 -18.09 -4.20 -22.50
N LEU A 155 -17.46 -5.08 -23.29
CA LEU A 155 -16.51 -6.04 -22.75
C LEU A 155 -15.28 -5.33 -22.21
N ARG A 156 -14.72 -4.40 -23.00
CA ARG A 156 -13.57 -3.59 -22.56
C ARG A 156 -13.92 -2.75 -21.34
N LEU A 157 -15.09 -2.14 -21.30
CA LEU A 157 -15.58 -1.37 -20.15
C LEU A 157 -15.63 -2.22 -18.88
N GLN A 158 -16.18 -3.44 -18.98
CA GLN A 158 -16.24 -4.40 -17.87
C GLN A 158 -14.85 -4.85 -17.43
N THR A 159 -13.95 -5.16 -18.36
CA THR A 159 -12.55 -5.52 -18.05
C THR A 159 -11.82 -4.37 -17.36
N SER A 160 -11.96 -3.13 -17.84
CA SER A 160 -11.36 -1.94 -17.23
C SER A 160 -11.84 -1.70 -15.81
N ILE A 161 -13.16 -1.65 -15.62
CA ILE A 161 -13.75 -1.37 -14.31
C ILE A 161 -13.43 -2.49 -13.32
N THR A 162 -13.56 -3.76 -13.74
CA THR A 162 -13.21 -4.90 -12.89
C THR A 162 -11.72 -4.90 -12.54
N GLY A 163 -10.84 -4.61 -13.51
CA GLY A 163 -9.40 -4.50 -13.29
C GLY A 163 -9.04 -3.40 -12.28
N LEU A 164 -9.64 -2.21 -12.42
CA LEU A 164 -9.48 -1.11 -11.46
C LEU A 164 -9.99 -1.46 -10.07
N SER A 165 -11.13 -2.14 -9.97
CA SER A 165 -11.68 -2.60 -8.69
C SER A 165 -10.75 -3.60 -7.98
N VAL A 166 -10.17 -4.54 -8.74
CA VAL A 166 -9.22 -5.52 -8.20
C VAL A 166 -7.92 -4.85 -7.79
N LEU A 167 -7.37 -3.95 -8.62
CA LEU A 167 -6.17 -3.19 -8.26
C LEU A 167 -6.40 -2.32 -7.02
N PHE A 168 -7.53 -1.62 -6.93
CA PHE A 168 -7.89 -0.83 -5.75
C PHE A 168 -7.94 -1.70 -4.49
N TYR A 169 -8.62 -2.84 -4.56
CA TYR A 169 -8.68 -3.79 -3.46
C TYR A 169 -7.27 -4.21 -3.03
N LEU A 170 -6.41 -4.64 -3.96
CA LEU A 170 -5.06 -5.09 -3.65
C LEU A 170 -4.19 -3.98 -3.04
N SER A 171 -4.24 -2.78 -3.63
CA SER A 171 -3.50 -1.61 -3.16
C SER A 171 -3.86 -1.20 -1.75
N HIS A 172 -5.12 -1.34 -1.34
CA HIS A 172 -5.54 -0.91 0.00
C HIS A 172 -5.51 -2.01 1.06
N HIS A 173 -5.56 -3.28 0.67
CA HIS A 173 -5.59 -4.43 1.58
C HIS A 173 -4.26 -5.16 1.78
N PHE A 174 -3.26 -4.93 0.93
CA PHE A 174 -2.00 -5.67 1.03
C PHE A 174 -0.76 -4.82 0.82
N ILE A 175 -0.88 -3.70 0.09
CA ILE A 175 0.25 -2.82 -0.21
C ILE A 175 0.36 -1.74 0.87
N THR A 176 1.54 -1.60 1.47
CA THR A 176 1.84 -0.54 2.45
C THR A 176 2.03 0.81 1.75
N GLU A 177 2.03 1.91 2.50
CA GLU A 177 2.34 3.24 1.95
C GLU A 177 3.73 3.29 1.30
N THR A 178 4.74 2.72 1.96
CA THR A 178 6.11 2.64 1.42
C THR A 178 6.20 1.83 0.14
N GLN A 179 5.45 0.72 0.04
CA GLN A 179 5.38 -0.08 -1.19
C GLN A 179 4.63 0.68 -2.30
N SER A 180 3.55 1.36 -1.94
CA SER A 180 2.76 2.18 -2.87
C SER A 180 3.60 3.28 -3.53
N ASP A 181 4.51 3.91 -2.78
CA ASP A 181 5.43 4.94 -3.29
C ASP A 181 6.44 4.42 -4.32
N LEU A 182 6.72 3.11 -4.31
CA LEU A 182 7.63 2.47 -5.27
C LEU A 182 6.93 2.10 -6.59
N LEU A 183 5.60 1.91 -6.60
CA LEU A 183 4.85 1.45 -7.79
C LEU A 183 5.03 2.37 -9.03
N PRO A 184 5.03 3.72 -8.90
CA PRO A 184 5.30 4.58 -10.05
C PRO A 184 6.71 4.37 -10.63
N CYS A 185 7.72 4.20 -9.77
CA CYS A 185 9.10 3.94 -10.19
C CYS A 185 9.21 2.54 -10.84
N LEU A 186 8.55 1.52 -10.29
CA LEU A 186 8.48 0.18 -10.89
C LEU A 186 7.87 0.21 -12.30
N SER A 187 6.81 1.00 -12.49
CA SER A 187 6.18 1.19 -13.81
C SER A 187 7.14 1.89 -14.79
N HIS A 188 7.86 2.90 -14.33
CA HIS A 188 8.83 3.66 -15.14
C HIS A 188 10.02 2.81 -15.60
N TYR A 189 10.66 2.10 -14.67
CA TYR A 189 11.85 1.29 -14.93
C TYR A 189 11.55 -0.11 -15.51
N ARG A 190 10.29 -0.45 -15.78
CA ARG A 190 9.95 -1.71 -16.44
C ARG A 190 10.54 -1.75 -17.86
N SER A 191 11.26 -2.84 -18.19
CA SER A 191 11.86 -3.04 -19.52
C SER A 191 10.80 -3.10 -20.62
N LYS A 192 11.14 -2.63 -21.84
CA LYS A 192 10.26 -2.70 -23.03
C LYS A 192 8.87 -2.09 -22.79
N THR A 193 8.86 -0.90 -22.21
CA THR A 193 7.63 -0.15 -21.89
C THR A 193 7.63 1.15 -22.70
N THR A 194 6.50 1.50 -23.31
CA THR A 194 6.37 2.79 -24.02
C THR A 194 6.04 3.93 -23.07
N ASP A 195 6.26 5.16 -23.48
CA ASP A 195 5.93 6.33 -22.64
C ASP A 195 4.42 6.48 -22.42
N GLU A 196 3.59 6.05 -23.36
CA GLU A 196 2.13 5.95 -23.20
C GLU A 196 1.76 4.96 -22.08
N GLU A 197 2.39 3.78 -22.06
CA GLU A 197 2.19 2.78 -21.01
C GLU A 197 2.59 3.36 -19.65
N ARG A 198 3.80 3.94 -19.52
CA ARG A 198 4.29 4.55 -18.27
C ARG A 198 3.34 5.62 -17.74
N ARG A 199 2.88 6.53 -18.60
CA ARG A 199 1.94 7.61 -18.22
C ARG A 199 0.60 7.08 -17.76
N SER A 200 0.08 6.07 -18.45
CA SER A 200 -1.20 5.44 -18.11
C SER A 200 -1.11 4.73 -16.77
N GLU A 201 -0.10 3.87 -16.58
CA GLU A 201 0.14 3.12 -15.36
C GLU A 201 0.32 4.06 -14.16
N LYS A 202 1.14 5.11 -14.30
CA LYS A 202 1.32 6.14 -13.26
C LYS A 202 0.01 6.85 -12.91
N ALA A 203 -0.82 7.18 -13.92
CA ALA A 203 -2.09 7.84 -13.69
C ALA A 203 -3.13 6.90 -13.05
N ILE A 204 -3.16 5.60 -13.40
CA ILE A 204 -3.97 4.60 -12.69
C ILE A 204 -3.54 4.54 -11.22
N LEU A 205 -2.23 4.41 -10.96
CA LEU A 205 -1.72 4.33 -9.59
C LEU A 205 -2.09 5.57 -8.77
N HIS A 206 -1.98 6.75 -9.37
CA HIS A 206 -2.43 8.00 -8.74
C HIS A 206 -3.94 8.02 -8.48
N PHE A 207 -4.75 7.60 -9.45
CA PHE A 207 -6.21 7.48 -9.28
C PHE A 207 -6.58 6.54 -8.13
N LEU A 208 -5.87 5.41 -7.98
CA LEU A 208 -6.13 4.40 -6.94
C LEU A 208 -5.71 4.86 -5.54
N SER A 209 -4.68 5.72 -5.45
CA SER A 209 -4.11 6.17 -4.17
C SER A 209 -4.70 7.47 -3.65
N THR A 210 -5.34 8.27 -4.50
CA THR A 210 -5.92 9.58 -4.15
C THR A 210 -7.43 9.52 -3.93
N GLU A 211 -7.93 10.42 -3.07
CA GLU A 211 -9.37 10.64 -2.85
C GLU A 211 -10.16 9.34 -2.57
N THR A 212 -9.61 8.45 -1.75
CA THR A 212 -10.11 7.09 -1.47
C THR A 212 -11.63 6.98 -1.35
N LEU A 213 -12.27 7.88 -0.58
CA LEU A 213 -13.73 7.88 -0.38
C LEU A 213 -14.51 8.23 -1.67
N GLN A 214 -14.00 9.16 -2.49
CA GLN A 214 -14.60 9.48 -3.77
C GLN A 214 -14.48 8.30 -4.74
N ARG A 215 -13.33 7.59 -4.72
CA ARG A 215 -13.11 6.39 -5.55
C ARG A 215 -14.06 5.25 -5.18
N LEU A 216 -14.30 5.05 -3.89
CA LEU A 216 -15.28 4.08 -3.39
C LEU A 216 -16.71 4.45 -3.81
N SER A 217 -17.08 5.73 -3.73
CA SER A 217 -18.36 6.22 -4.26
C SER A 217 -18.49 5.92 -5.76
N TRP A 218 -17.43 6.18 -6.53
CA TRP A 218 -17.42 5.89 -7.96
C TRP A 218 -17.59 4.39 -8.25
N PHE A 219 -16.90 3.50 -7.51
CA PHE A 219 -17.09 2.06 -7.67
C PHE A 219 -18.52 1.60 -7.38
N GLU A 220 -19.20 2.23 -6.42
CA GLU A 220 -20.62 1.97 -6.14
C GLU A 220 -21.50 2.42 -7.32
N ASP A 221 -21.21 3.58 -7.93
CA ASP A 221 -21.92 4.09 -9.09
C ASP A 221 -21.75 3.19 -10.33
N VAL A 222 -20.60 2.53 -10.48
CA VAL A 222 -20.28 1.66 -11.63
C VAL A 222 -20.35 0.16 -11.32
N LYS A 223 -20.91 -0.24 -10.16
CA LYS A 223 -20.93 -1.64 -9.69
C LYS A 223 -21.55 -2.65 -10.65
N ASP A 224 -22.45 -2.18 -11.52
CA ASP A 224 -23.12 -3.02 -12.52
C ASP A 224 -22.17 -3.47 -13.63
N PHE A 225 -21.06 -2.74 -13.84
CA PHE A 225 -20.01 -3.10 -14.80
C PHE A 225 -18.89 -3.96 -14.20
N ILE A 226 -18.85 -4.13 -12.88
CA ILE A 226 -17.95 -5.09 -12.23
C ILE A 226 -18.49 -6.49 -12.51
N GLU A 227 -17.71 -7.34 -13.17
CA GLU A 227 -18.18 -8.64 -13.66
C GLU A 227 -17.50 -9.82 -12.97
N GLY A 228 -18.31 -10.73 -12.43
CA GLY A 228 -17.81 -11.97 -11.82
C GLY A 228 -17.16 -12.90 -12.86
N ARG A 229 -17.63 -12.87 -14.12
CA ARG A 229 -17.04 -13.65 -15.20
C ARG A 229 -15.62 -13.18 -15.54
N GLU A 230 -15.37 -11.87 -15.51
CA GLU A 230 -14.02 -11.32 -15.71
C GLU A 230 -13.07 -11.81 -14.62
N MET A 231 -13.53 -11.92 -13.37
CA MET A 231 -12.72 -12.45 -12.27
C MET A 231 -12.29 -13.92 -12.49
N LEU A 232 -13.08 -14.70 -13.23
CA LEU A 232 -12.79 -16.11 -13.51
C LEU A 232 -11.96 -16.29 -14.79
N ASN A 233 -12.22 -15.48 -15.81
CA ASN A 233 -11.71 -15.68 -17.16
C ASN A 233 -10.48 -14.83 -17.48
N ASN A 234 -10.33 -13.66 -16.86
CA ASN A 234 -9.16 -12.82 -17.08
C ASN A 234 -7.92 -13.50 -16.46
N PRO A 235 -6.90 -13.85 -17.25
CA PRO A 235 -5.75 -14.61 -16.75
C PRO A 235 -4.97 -13.87 -15.68
N HIS A 236 -4.92 -12.53 -15.74
CA HIS A 236 -4.20 -11.70 -14.77
C HIS A 236 -4.96 -11.60 -13.44
N ILE A 237 -6.29 -11.52 -13.46
CA ILE A 237 -7.10 -11.56 -12.24
C ILE A 237 -7.06 -12.97 -11.63
N ARG A 238 -7.13 -14.01 -12.45
CA ARG A 238 -7.10 -15.41 -12.00
C ARG A 238 -5.78 -15.77 -11.31
N ALA A 239 -4.65 -15.21 -11.74
CA ALA A 239 -3.37 -15.39 -11.05
C ALA A 239 -3.42 -14.89 -9.59
N LEU A 240 -4.28 -13.91 -9.31
CA LEU A 240 -4.48 -13.30 -8.00
C LEU A 240 -5.65 -13.93 -7.22
N ALA A 241 -6.37 -14.90 -7.78
CA ALA A 241 -7.56 -15.48 -7.16
C ALA A 241 -7.41 -15.95 -5.70
N PRO A 242 -6.25 -16.49 -5.23
CA PRO A 242 -6.08 -16.90 -3.83
C PRO A 242 -6.23 -15.77 -2.81
N VAL A 243 -5.98 -14.52 -3.22
CA VAL A 243 -6.02 -13.34 -2.34
C VAL A 243 -7.26 -12.48 -2.56
N LEU A 244 -8.06 -12.78 -3.58
CA LEU A 244 -9.22 -11.99 -3.93
C LEU A 244 -10.50 -12.48 -3.23
N PRO A 245 -11.45 -11.57 -2.98
CA PRO A 245 -12.78 -11.96 -2.52
C PRO A 245 -13.45 -12.89 -3.55
N SER A 246 -14.14 -13.92 -3.07
CA SER A 246 -14.75 -14.94 -3.93
C SER A 246 -15.95 -14.40 -4.72
N GLY A 247 -15.67 -13.84 -5.90
CA GLY A 247 -16.66 -13.36 -6.86
C GLY A 247 -17.16 -11.94 -6.61
N LYS A 248 -18.01 -11.45 -7.53
CA LYS A 248 -18.48 -10.06 -7.60
C LYS A 248 -19.04 -9.54 -6.27
N ILE A 249 -19.94 -10.29 -5.63
CA ILE A 249 -20.61 -9.84 -4.40
C ILE A 249 -19.60 -9.66 -3.27
N ALA A 250 -18.62 -10.56 -3.16
CA ALA A 250 -17.59 -10.45 -2.14
C ALA A 250 -16.65 -9.28 -2.43
N LEU A 251 -16.30 -9.04 -3.70
CA LEU A 251 -15.47 -7.90 -4.09
C LEU A 251 -16.17 -6.57 -3.80
N LEU A 252 -17.43 -6.41 -4.19
CA LEU A 252 -18.22 -5.20 -3.89
C LEU A 252 -18.32 -4.94 -2.38
N ARG A 253 -18.42 -6.00 -1.57
CA ARG A 253 -18.40 -5.87 -0.10
C ARG A 253 -17.04 -5.41 0.41
N ALA A 254 -15.95 -5.84 -0.21
CA ALA A 254 -14.60 -5.42 0.14
C ALA A 254 -14.30 -3.98 -0.31
N LEU A 255 -15.09 -3.42 -1.23
CA LEU A 255 -15.03 -2.04 -1.71
C LEU A 255 -16.08 -1.14 -1.04
N ASP A 256 -16.64 -1.56 0.10
CA ASP A 256 -17.65 -0.75 0.80
C ASP A 256 -16.98 0.38 1.59
N ALA A 257 -17.40 1.62 1.34
CA ALA A 257 -16.82 2.81 1.98
C ALA A 257 -16.91 2.81 3.52
N ARG A 258 -17.83 2.01 4.08
CA ARG A 258 -17.99 1.83 5.53
C ARG A 258 -16.91 0.97 6.16
N ILE A 259 -16.04 0.33 5.37
CA ILE A 259 -14.89 -0.38 5.90
C ILE A 259 -13.95 0.63 6.56
N TRP A 260 -13.62 0.35 7.82
CA TRP A 260 -12.97 1.30 8.72
C TRP A 260 -11.68 1.92 8.14
N HIS A 261 -10.80 1.11 7.52
CA HIS A 261 -9.48 1.58 7.10
C HIS A 261 -9.56 2.58 5.94
N TYR A 262 -10.58 2.50 5.09
CA TYR A 262 -10.82 3.51 4.05
C TYR A 262 -11.21 4.85 4.65
N SER A 263 -12.11 4.83 5.63
CA SER A 263 -12.57 6.02 6.35
C SER A 263 -11.43 6.68 7.13
N VAL A 264 -10.59 5.88 7.79
CA VAL A 264 -9.44 6.39 8.55
C VAL A 264 -8.37 6.97 7.62
N LYS A 265 -7.99 6.27 6.54
CA LYS A 265 -7.03 6.79 5.55
C LYS A 265 -7.51 8.09 4.89
N GLY A 266 -8.80 8.19 4.57
CA GLY A 266 -9.37 9.41 3.97
C GLY A 266 -9.38 10.61 4.92
N GLN A 267 -9.62 10.41 6.22
CA GLN A 267 -9.74 11.49 7.20
C GLN A 267 -8.40 11.90 7.84
N TYR A 268 -7.39 11.01 7.86
CA TYR A 268 -6.02 11.34 8.29
C TYR A 268 -5.43 12.52 7.49
N LEU A 269 -5.81 12.64 6.22
CA LEU A 269 -5.36 13.71 5.32
C LEU A 269 -6.04 15.07 5.62
N LEU A 270 -7.17 15.09 6.34
CA LEU A 270 -7.98 16.29 6.57
C LEU A 270 -7.74 16.93 7.94
N ASP A 271 -7.50 16.13 8.99
CA ASP A 271 -7.18 16.62 10.34
C ASP A 271 -6.15 15.69 11.01
N PRO A 272 -4.86 16.09 11.07
CA PRO A 272 -3.79 15.27 11.62
C PRO A 272 -3.73 15.29 13.16
N SER A 273 -4.67 15.94 13.87
CA SER A 273 -4.64 15.96 15.33
C SER A 273 -4.96 14.59 15.93
N LYS A 274 -4.17 14.17 16.93
CA LYS A 274 -4.25 12.81 17.51
C LYS A 274 -5.60 12.50 18.17
N ASP A 275 -6.22 13.49 18.80
CA ASP A 275 -7.48 13.31 19.53
C ASP A 275 -8.69 13.26 18.59
N ALA A 276 -8.68 14.05 17.50
CA ALA A 276 -9.68 13.95 16.44
C ALA A 276 -9.58 12.58 15.74
N LEU A 277 -8.35 12.14 15.43
CA LEU A 277 -8.11 10.89 14.74
C LEU A 277 -8.51 9.65 15.57
N LEU A 278 -8.34 9.70 16.90
CA LEU A 278 -8.84 8.65 17.80
C LEU A 278 -10.36 8.52 17.68
N SER A 279 -11.09 9.64 17.80
CA SER A 279 -12.55 9.66 17.77
C SER A 279 -13.10 9.23 16.41
N VAL A 280 -12.48 9.71 15.32
CA VAL A 280 -12.75 9.30 13.95
C VAL A 280 -12.56 7.79 13.75
N THR A 281 -11.45 7.24 14.26
CA THR A 281 -11.16 5.81 14.12
C THR A 281 -12.20 4.97 14.88
N VAL A 282 -12.57 5.38 16.09
CA VAL A 282 -13.63 4.71 16.87
C VAL A 282 -14.96 4.73 16.13
N GLU A 283 -15.34 5.89 15.56
CA GLU A 283 -16.57 6.02 14.79
C GLU A 283 -16.56 5.14 13.53
N ALA A 284 -15.45 5.12 12.79
CA ALA A 284 -15.28 4.26 11.61
C ALA A 284 -15.38 2.75 11.98
N LEU A 285 -14.84 2.34 13.13
CA LEU A 285 -15.00 0.98 13.64
C LEU A 285 -16.45 0.67 14.00
N ASN A 286 -17.15 1.60 14.65
CA ASN A 286 -18.58 1.45 14.98
C ASN A 286 -19.44 1.32 13.72
N GLN A 287 -19.20 2.14 12.69
CA GLN A 287 -19.92 2.07 11.42
C GLN A 287 -19.67 0.76 10.69
N HIS A 288 -18.40 0.33 10.62
CA HIS A 288 -18.02 -0.94 10.00
C HIS A 288 -18.67 -2.13 10.72
N PHE A 289 -18.58 -2.17 12.05
CA PHE A 289 -19.19 -3.23 12.85
C PHE A 289 -20.71 -3.25 12.71
N SER A 290 -21.37 -2.09 12.76
CA SER A 290 -22.82 -1.97 12.59
C SER A 290 -23.27 -2.47 11.21
N TRP A 291 -22.53 -2.15 10.15
CA TRP A 291 -22.82 -2.65 8.81
C TRP A 291 -22.70 -4.17 8.70
N GLN A 292 -21.67 -4.77 9.33
CA GLN A 292 -21.51 -6.23 9.37
C GLN A 292 -22.64 -6.89 10.16
N THR A 293 -23.00 -6.34 11.32
CA THR A 293 -24.00 -6.92 12.21
C THR A 293 -25.44 -6.74 11.72
N THR A 294 -25.79 -5.63 11.06
CA THR A 294 -27.14 -5.39 10.50
C THR A 294 -27.56 -6.47 9.50
N LYS A 295 -26.60 -7.12 8.83
CA LYS A 295 -26.86 -8.27 7.93
C LYS A 295 -27.08 -9.58 8.70
N VAL A 296 -26.47 -9.75 9.87
CA VAL A 296 -26.65 -10.92 10.75
C VAL A 296 -27.98 -10.82 11.52
N SER A 297 -28.38 -9.61 11.92
CA SER A 297 -29.60 -9.35 12.69
C SER A 297 -30.89 -9.55 11.89
N LYS A 298 -30.86 -9.45 10.56
CA LYS A 298 -32.03 -9.77 9.70
C LYS A 298 -32.36 -11.27 9.65
N ALA A 299 -31.51 -12.13 10.20
CA ALA A 299 -31.66 -13.59 10.11
C ALA A 299 -32.16 -14.25 11.40
N LEU A 300 -32.34 -13.52 12.52
CA LEU A 300 -32.55 -14.16 13.82
C LEU A 300 -33.57 -13.40 14.69
N ASP A 301 -34.72 -14.04 14.87
CA ASP A 301 -35.71 -13.68 15.89
C ASP A 301 -35.18 -13.94 17.32
N SER A 302 -35.73 -13.13 18.22
CA SER A 302 -35.48 -12.99 19.65
C SER A 302 -35.10 -14.26 20.43
N ASP A 303 -33.86 -14.32 20.95
CA ASP A 303 -33.56 -14.94 22.25
C ASP A 303 -32.11 -14.60 22.69
N SER A 304 -31.79 -14.88 23.95
CA SER A 304 -30.46 -14.90 24.61
C SER A 304 -29.27 -15.48 23.81
N SER A 305 -29.54 -16.16 22.69
CA SER A 305 -28.54 -16.51 21.68
C SER A 305 -27.93 -15.28 20.99
N ILE A 306 -28.65 -14.16 20.92
CA ILE A 306 -28.21 -12.91 20.29
C ILE A 306 -26.98 -12.36 21.00
N THR A 307 -27.02 -12.21 22.33
CA THR A 307 -25.90 -11.59 23.07
C THR A 307 -24.61 -12.40 23.00
N ARG A 308 -24.71 -13.74 22.99
CA ARG A 308 -23.54 -14.62 22.80
C ARG A 308 -23.02 -14.52 21.36
N LYS A 309 -23.90 -14.57 20.36
CA LYS A 309 -23.55 -14.40 18.95
C LYS A 309 -22.96 -13.02 18.64
N THR A 310 -23.45 -11.94 19.27
CA THR A 310 -22.90 -10.60 19.11
C THR A 310 -21.50 -10.48 19.71
N PHE A 311 -21.25 -11.14 20.85
CA PHE A 311 -19.91 -11.22 21.42
C PHE A 311 -18.95 -12.03 20.53
N ASP A 312 -19.39 -13.17 20.01
CA ASP A 312 -18.59 -13.98 19.08
C ASP A 312 -18.31 -13.19 17.78
N THR A 313 -19.29 -12.40 17.31
CA THR A 313 -19.13 -11.51 16.15
C THR A 313 -18.12 -10.40 16.43
N LEU A 314 -18.15 -9.80 17.64
CA LEU A 314 -17.16 -8.82 18.08
C LEU A 314 -15.76 -9.42 18.13
N ALA A 315 -15.61 -10.65 18.64
CA ALA A 315 -14.32 -11.35 18.68
C ALA A 315 -13.75 -11.59 17.27
N LEU A 316 -14.58 -12.04 16.32
CA LEU A 316 -14.18 -12.20 14.92
C LEU A 316 -13.82 -10.86 14.26
N PHE A 317 -14.59 -9.81 14.55
CA PHE A 317 -14.30 -8.47 14.04
C PHE A 317 -12.96 -7.94 14.55
N ILE A 318 -12.63 -8.17 15.83
CA ILE A 318 -11.33 -7.81 16.42
C ILE A 318 -10.18 -8.51 15.69
N GLU A 319 -10.31 -9.81 15.41
CA GLU A 319 -9.28 -10.58 14.70
C GLU A 319 -9.08 -10.09 13.27
N GLN A 320 -10.18 -9.91 12.53
CA GLN A 320 -10.14 -9.42 11.14
C GLN A 320 -9.56 -8.01 11.03
N THR A 321 -10.01 -7.12 11.91
CA THR A 321 -9.57 -5.71 11.92
C THR A 321 -8.12 -5.63 12.39
N GLY A 322 -7.74 -6.39 13.41
CA GLY A 322 -6.37 -6.45 13.92
C GLY A 322 -5.35 -6.96 12.89
N ALA A 323 -5.71 -7.93 12.05
CA ALA A 323 -4.84 -8.42 10.98
C ALA A 323 -4.50 -7.33 9.94
N GLN A 324 -5.43 -6.40 9.66
CA GLN A 324 -5.26 -5.32 8.70
C GLN A 324 -4.32 -4.20 9.19
N VAL A 325 -4.02 -4.15 10.49
CA VAL A 325 -3.16 -3.14 11.14
C VAL A 325 -1.70 -3.30 10.78
N THR A 326 -1.30 -4.50 10.38
CA THR A 326 0.09 -4.81 9.98
C THR A 326 0.57 -3.89 8.85
N LEU A 327 -0.36 -3.42 8.02
CA LEU A 327 -0.13 -2.54 6.87
C LEU A 327 0.11 -1.06 7.24
N PHE A 328 -0.15 -0.67 8.49
CA PHE A 328 -0.05 0.71 8.94
C PHE A 328 1.35 1.03 9.47
N PRO A 329 1.84 2.28 9.34
CA PRO A 329 3.04 2.73 10.02
C PRO A 329 2.96 2.53 11.54
N LEU A 330 4.08 2.25 12.20
CA LEU A 330 4.15 1.95 13.65
C LEU A 330 3.46 3.02 14.52
N LYS A 331 3.62 4.30 14.15
CA LYS A 331 2.99 5.45 14.81
C LYS A 331 1.45 5.38 14.80
N ASP A 332 0.88 4.80 13.74
CA ASP A 332 -0.57 4.71 13.54
C ASP A 332 -1.13 3.41 14.16
N LYS A 333 -0.31 2.36 14.30
CA LYS A 333 -0.68 1.12 15.00
C LYS A 333 -1.08 1.36 16.45
N THR A 334 -0.31 2.17 17.20
CA THR A 334 -0.61 2.49 18.61
C THR A 334 -1.95 3.21 18.76
N LEU A 335 -2.21 4.17 17.87
CA LEU A 335 -3.48 4.90 17.84
C LEU A 335 -4.64 3.96 17.49
N PHE A 336 -4.45 3.10 16.50
CA PHE A 336 -5.44 2.10 16.13
C PHE A 336 -5.77 1.18 17.30
N PHE A 337 -4.77 0.59 17.98
CA PHE A 337 -5.04 -0.33 19.08
C PHE A 337 -5.72 0.39 20.25
N ARG A 338 -5.42 1.67 20.47
CA ARG A 338 -6.14 2.52 21.42
C ARG A 338 -7.61 2.72 20.99
N ALA A 339 -7.87 3.06 19.72
CA ALA A 339 -9.22 3.18 19.18
C ALA A 339 -10.01 1.86 19.27
N LEU A 340 -9.39 0.74 18.90
CA LEU A 340 -9.97 -0.59 18.97
C LEU A 340 -10.34 -0.95 20.42
N LYS A 341 -9.48 -0.62 21.40
CA LYS A 341 -9.79 -0.79 22.83
C LYS A 341 -11.02 0.04 23.22
N VAL A 342 -11.08 1.31 22.85
CA VAL A 342 -12.24 2.18 23.14
C VAL A 342 -13.52 1.61 22.51
N PHE A 343 -13.48 1.26 21.22
CA PHE A 343 -14.59 0.63 20.49
C PHE A 343 -15.08 -0.63 21.20
N CYS A 344 -14.19 -1.57 21.54
CA CYS A 344 -14.59 -2.82 22.18
C CYS A 344 -15.21 -2.60 23.56
N LEU A 345 -14.72 -1.61 24.31
CA LEU A 345 -15.29 -1.24 25.60
C LEU A 345 -16.68 -0.60 25.45
N GLN A 346 -16.91 0.22 24.42
CA GLN A 346 -18.23 0.77 24.11
C GLN A 346 -19.23 -0.34 23.78
N GLN A 347 -18.86 -1.25 22.86
CA GLN A 347 -19.68 -2.41 22.50
C GLN A 347 -19.97 -3.31 23.72
N TYR A 348 -18.99 -3.49 24.61
CA TYR A 348 -19.19 -4.23 25.85
C TYR A 348 -20.16 -3.53 26.83
N ASP A 349 -20.08 -2.19 26.99
CA ASP A 349 -21.03 -1.44 27.84
C ASP A 349 -22.47 -1.55 27.33
N GLU A 350 -22.67 -1.46 26.01
CA GLU A 350 -23.96 -1.59 25.34
C GLU A 350 -24.54 -3.00 25.50
N LEU A 351 -23.73 -4.04 25.25
CA LEU A 351 -24.12 -5.43 25.46
C LEU A 351 -24.56 -5.67 26.91
N ARG A 352 -23.80 -5.14 27.88
CA ARG A 352 -24.14 -5.27 29.30
C ARG A 352 -25.39 -4.49 29.69
N ALA A 353 -25.65 -3.34 29.08
CA ALA A 353 -26.89 -2.60 29.28
C ALA A 353 -28.11 -3.42 28.84
N SER A 354 -27.98 -4.15 27.72
CA SER A 354 -29.07 -4.96 27.14
C SER A 354 -29.37 -6.27 27.90
N GLU A 355 -28.42 -6.80 28.69
CA GLU A 355 -28.58 -8.06 29.44
C GLU A 355 -29.48 -7.94 30.69
N GLY A 356 -29.83 -6.73 31.12
CA GLY A 356 -30.58 -6.47 32.36
C GLY A 356 -29.81 -6.86 33.64
N ASN A 357 -30.44 -6.72 34.81
CA ASN A 357 -29.85 -7.11 36.10
C ASN A 357 -29.89 -8.63 36.32
N ARG A 358 -29.24 -9.39 35.44
CA ARG A 358 -29.00 -10.81 35.65
C ARG A 358 -27.83 -10.98 36.62
N HIS A 359 -28.14 -11.26 37.88
CA HIS A 359 -27.15 -11.55 38.90
C HIS A 359 -26.56 -12.96 38.67
N SER A 360 -25.29 -13.03 38.34
CA SER A 360 -24.51 -14.28 38.48
C SER A 360 -24.16 -14.42 39.95
N LEU A 361 -24.55 -15.53 40.59
CA LEU A 361 -24.30 -15.84 42.01
C LEU A 361 -22.82 -15.73 42.44
N PHE A 362 -21.89 -15.77 41.49
CA PHE A 362 -20.44 -15.69 41.72
C PHE A 362 -19.72 -14.59 40.91
N GLY A 363 -20.45 -13.56 40.44
CA GLY A 363 -19.89 -12.52 39.56
C GLY A 363 -20.19 -11.09 40.02
N PHE A 364 -19.30 -10.15 39.69
CA PHE A 364 -19.56 -8.73 39.89
C PHE A 364 -20.86 -8.27 39.21
N SER A 365 -21.55 -7.31 39.83
CA SER A 365 -22.77 -6.73 39.26
C SER A 365 -22.51 -6.16 37.86
N SER A 366 -23.55 -6.17 37.01
CA SER A 366 -23.55 -5.52 35.70
C SER A 366 -23.05 -4.08 35.82
N GLU A 367 -23.57 -3.32 36.79
CA GLU A 367 -23.21 -1.92 37.02
C GLU A 367 -21.75 -1.73 37.43
N THR A 368 -21.18 -2.60 38.28
CA THR A 368 -19.76 -2.55 38.63
C THR A 368 -18.86 -2.76 37.41
N LYS A 369 -19.22 -3.70 36.52
CA LYS A 369 -18.48 -3.95 35.27
C LYS A 369 -18.61 -2.80 34.28
N ARG A 370 -19.79 -2.20 34.15
CA ARG A 370 -20.04 -1.02 33.32
C ARG A 370 -19.27 0.21 33.83
N ALA A 371 -19.28 0.45 35.13
CA ALA A 371 -18.50 1.52 35.75
C ALA A 371 -16.99 1.35 35.50
N ALA A 372 -16.45 0.13 35.67
CA ALA A 372 -15.04 -0.15 35.34
C ALA A 372 -14.73 0.08 33.85
N THR A 373 -15.64 -0.31 32.96
CA THR A 373 -15.53 -0.13 31.51
C THR A 373 -15.51 1.36 31.13
N ARG A 374 -16.45 2.15 31.66
CA ARG A 374 -16.53 3.60 31.42
C ARG A 374 -15.30 4.34 31.92
N LYS A 375 -14.78 3.96 33.09
CA LYS A 375 -13.51 4.52 33.60
C LYS A 375 -12.33 4.21 32.69
N LYS A 376 -12.22 2.98 32.18
CA LYS A 376 -11.20 2.61 31.19
C LYS A 376 -11.34 3.38 29.88
N ILE A 377 -12.55 3.57 29.38
CA ILE A 377 -12.81 4.43 28.21
C ILE A 377 -12.31 5.85 28.48
N TRP A 378 -12.66 6.43 29.63
CA TRP A 378 -12.22 7.78 29.99
C TRP A 378 -10.70 7.89 30.04
N GLN A 379 -10.01 6.96 30.73
CA GLN A 379 -8.54 6.91 30.76
C GLN A 379 -7.93 6.81 29.36
N LEU A 380 -8.52 5.98 28.50
CA LEU A 380 -8.09 5.83 27.12
C LEU A 380 -8.41 7.05 26.26
N LEU A 381 -9.36 7.92 26.60
CA LEU A 381 -9.63 9.14 25.85
C LEU A 381 -8.77 10.31 26.33
N THR A 382 -8.67 10.50 27.65
CA THR A 382 -7.99 11.66 28.27
C THR A 382 -6.50 11.45 28.51
N GLN A 383 -6.01 10.19 28.45
CA GLN A 383 -4.66 9.79 28.88
C GLN A 383 -4.34 10.15 30.34
N GLN A 384 -5.36 10.45 31.14
CA GLN A 384 -5.22 10.77 32.54
C GLN A 384 -5.56 9.55 33.40
N PRO A 385 -4.84 9.35 34.53
CA PRO A 385 -5.18 8.29 35.47
C PRO A 385 -6.49 8.64 36.20
N ASP A 386 -7.50 7.78 36.08
CA ASP A 386 -8.67 7.77 36.98
C ASP A 386 -8.53 6.61 37.96
N PRO A 387 -8.45 6.83 39.28
CA PRO A 387 -8.31 5.75 40.24
C PRO A 387 -9.48 4.76 40.14
N MET A 388 -9.18 3.52 39.75
CA MET A 388 -10.11 2.40 39.79
C MET A 388 -10.09 1.76 41.17
N SER A 389 -11.26 1.42 41.70
CA SER A 389 -11.35 0.64 42.94
C SER A 389 -10.87 -0.79 42.72
N PHE A 390 -10.46 -1.48 43.79
CA PHE A 390 -10.01 -2.88 43.73
C PHE A 390 -11.04 -3.80 43.04
N LEU A 391 -12.33 -3.61 43.33
CA LEU A 391 -13.42 -4.36 42.71
C LEU A 391 -13.56 -4.03 41.21
N GLN A 392 -13.31 -2.78 40.79
CA GLN A 392 -13.31 -2.40 39.38
C GLN A 392 -12.12 -3.00 38.62
N ILE A 393 -10.94 -3.08 39.26
CA ILE A 393 -9.75 -3.71 38.67
C ILE A 393 -10.00 -5.22 38.45
N LEU A 394 -10.56 -5.91 39.44
CA LEU A 394 -10.90 -7.33 39.32
C LEU A 394 -12.03 -7.57 38.32
N ALA A 395 -13.09 -6.76 38.37
CA ALA A 395 -14.19 -6.82 37.40
C ALA A 395 -13.69 -6.58 35.96
N GLY A 396 -12.69 -5.72 35.80
CA GLY A 396 -12.03 -5.42 34.54
C GLY A 396 -11.23 -6.58 33.93
N LYS A 397 -10.81 -7.57 34.73
CA LYS A 397 -9.95 -8.69 34.30
C LYS A 397 -10.71 -10.03 34.18
N GLN A 398 -12.01 -10.05 34.44
CA GLN A 398 -12.78 -11.30 34.56
C GLN A 398 -13.80 -11.48 33.42
N GLY A 399 -13.87 -12.70 32.88
CA GLY A 399 -14.83 -13.11 31.84
C GLY A 399 -14.58 -12.42 30.49
N ARG A 400 -15.67 -12.20 29.73
CA ARG A 400 -15.68 -11.60 28.38
C ARG A 400 -14.83 -10.32 28.21
N LEU A 401 -14.76 -9.47 29.25
CA LEU A 401 -13.95 -8.24 29.20
C LEU A 401 -12.45 -8.55 29.22
N GLY A 402 -12.02 -9.50 30.06
CA GLY A 402 -10.63 -9.97 30.08
C GLY A 402 -10.24 -10.69 28.79
N GLU A 403 -11.17 -11.41 28.16
CA GLU A 403 -10.94 -12.04 26.84
C GLU A 403 -10.67 -10.99 25.75
N ILE A 404 -11.45 -9.92 25.68
CA ILE A 404 -11.23 -8.79 24.76
C ILE A 404 -9.85 -8.17 25.00
N GLU A 405 -9.51 -7.85 26.25
CA GLU A 405 -8.23 -7.22 26.58
C GLU A 405 -7.03 -8.09 26.21
N ASN A 406 -7.12 -9.40 26.48
CA ASN A 406 -6.08 -10.35 26.13
C ASN A 406 -5.93 -10.50 24.61
N LYS A 407 -7.04 -10.59 23.85
CA LYS A 407 -6.99 -10.65 22.38
C LYS A 407 -6.34 -9.41 21.78
N ILE A 408 -6.73 -8.21 22.21
CA ILE A 408 -6.13 -6.97 21.68
C ILE A 408 -4.64 -6.91 22.04
N ARG A 409 -4.25 -7.29 23.26
CA ARG A 409 -2.84 -7.31 23.68
C ARG A 409 -2.01 -8.30 22.86
N GLN A 410 -2.56 -9.47 22.55
CA GLN A 410 -1.90 -10.44 21.68
C GLN A 410 -1.67 -9.87 20.29
N LEU A 411 -2.70 -9.25 19.69
CA LEU A 411 -2.60 -8.61 18.38
C LEU A 411 -1.56 -7.47 18.37
N GLU A 412 -1.55 -6.64 19.41
CA GLU A 412 -0.59 -5.53 19.59
C GLU A 412 0.85 -6.04 19.68
N THR A 413 1.07 -7.17 20.37
CA THR A 413 2.39 -7.79 20.51
C THR A 413 2.83 -8.44 19.19
N SER A 414 1.95 -9.16 18.50
CA SER A 414 2.26 -9.77 17.20
C SER A 414 2.56 -8.73 16.13
N SER A 415 1.85 -7.59 16.15
CA SER A 415 1.98 -6.53 15.16
C SER A 415 3.23 -5.65 15.33
N THR A 416 3.87 -5.70 16.51
CA THR A 416 5.12 -5.01 16.85
C THR A 416 6.36 -5.88 16.68
N MET A 417 6.23 -7.22 16.72
CA MET A 417 7.32 -8.18 16.48
C MET A 417 7.58 -8.48 14.98
N THR A 418 6.73 -7.98 14.08
CA THR A 418 6.98 -8.05 12.64
C THR A 418 7.84 -6.84 12.24
N ILE A 419 9.15 -6.94 12.47
CA ILE A 419 10.18 -5.99 12.00
C ILE A 419 11.11 -6.76 11.07
#